data_AF-D8T5Q8-F1
#
_entry.id   AF-D8T5Q8-F1
#
_cell.length_a   1.000
_cell.length_b   1.000
_cell.length_c   1.000
_cell.angle_alpha   90.00
_cell.angle_beta   90.00
_cell.angle_gamma   90.00
#
_symmetry.space_group_name_H-M   'P 1'
#
loop_
_entity.id
_entity.type
_entity.pdbx_description
1 polymer ?
#
loop_
_entity_poly.entity_id
_entity_poly.type
_entity_poly.pdbx_seq_one_letter_code
_entity_poly.pdbx_strand_id
1 'polypeptide(L)' 'TARGPRDRRVRLSVSTAIQFYDIQDRLGYDQPSKAIEWLLKKAKPAIDELNQLPPAPLSIGCASSITPSKD' A
#
# COMPACT_ATOMS: atom_id res chain seq x y z
N THR A 1 3.54 -0.41 -18.36
CA THR A 1 3.89 -1.26 -17.20
C THR A 1 3.65 -2.71 -17.54
N ALA A 2 4.57 -3.60 -17.16
CA ALA A 2 4.53 -5.05 -17.40
C ALA A 2 3.34 -5.80 -16.73
N ARG A 3 2.29 -5.09 -16.28
CA ARG A 3 1.10 -5.63 -15.62
C ARG A 3 -0.22 -5.07 -16.20
N GLY A 4 -0.21 -4.68 -17.48
CA GLY A 4 -1.41 -4.18 -18.18
C GLY A 4 -1.81 -2.74 -17.84
N PRO A 5 -2.88 -2.22 -18.49
CA PRO A 5 -3.45 -0.91 -18.18
C PRO A 5 -3.99 -0.92 -16.75
N ARG A 6 -3.45 -0.04 -15.90
CA ARG A 6 -3.94 0.17 -14.54
C ARG A 6 -4.84 1.39 -14.51
N ASP A 7 -5.94 1.30 -13.77
CA ASP A 7 -6.72 2.46 -13.41
C ASP A 7 -5.84 3.43 -12.61
N ARG A 8 -5.86 4.70 -12.99
CA ARG A 8 -5.10 5.78 -12.34
C ARG A 8 -5.94 6.51 -11.28
N ARG A 9 -7.23 6.19 -11.17
CA ARG A 9 -8.16 6.78 -10.21
C ARG A 9 -8.06 6.02 -8.90
N VAL A 10 -7.87 6.77 -7.83
CA VAL A 10 -7.85 6.22 -6.48
C VAL A 10 -9.20 6.53 -5.83
N ARG A 11 -9.92 5.49 -5.42
CA ARG A 11 -11.13 5.63 -4.58
C ARG A 11 -10.70 5.61 -3.12
N LEU A 12 -10.84 6.75 -2.46
CA LEU A 12 -10.56 6.89 -1.02
C LEU A 12 -11.85 6.72 -0.23
N SER A 13 -11.74 6.19 0.98
CA SER A 13 -12.83 6.30 1.96
C SER A 13 -13.03 7.77 2.34
N VAL A 14 -14.21 8.09 2.88
CA VAL A 14 -14.54 9.47 3.28
C VAL A 14 -13.51 10.03 4.27
N SER A 15 -13.13 9.25 5.28
CA SER A 15 -12.17 9.66 6.30
C SER A 15 -10.76 9.90 5.75
N THR A 16 -10.32 9.11 4.77
CA THR A 16 -9.03 9.31 4.11
C THR A 16 -9.06 10.48 3.13
N ALA A 17 -10.19 10.69 2.44
CA ALA A 17 -10.37 11.83 1.54
C ALA A 17 -10.26 13.17 2.28
N ILE A 18 -10.87 13.29 3.47
CA ILE A 18 -10.77 14.50 4.30
C ILE A 18 -9.31 14.83 4.61
N GLN A 19 -8.58 13.87 5.19
CA GLN A 19 -7.16 14.05 5.53
C GLN A 19 -6.30 14.36 4.29
N PHE A 20 -6.64 13.78 3.15
CA PHE A 20 -5.94 14.02 1.90
C PHE A 20 -6.13 15.46 1.40
N TYR A 21 -7.36 15.99 1.46
CA TYR A 21 -7.63 17.37 1.05
C TYR A 21 -7.02 18.40 2.02
N ASP A 22 -6.94 18.10 3.31
CA ASP A 22 -6.21 18.95 4.27
C ASP A 22 -4.73 19.10 3.90
N ILE A 23 -4.10 18.01 3.45
CA ILE A 23 -2.70 18.02 3.00
C ILE A 23 -2.57 18.81 1.69
N GLN A 24 -3.52 18.66 0.78
CA GLN A 24 -3.55 19.40 -0.47
C GLN A 24 -3.66 20.92 -0.23
N ASP A 25 -4.54 21.33 0.69
CA ASP A 25 -4.75 22.74 1.08
C ASP A 25 -3.52 23.34 1.75
N ARG A 26 -2.93 22.61 2.72
CA ARG A 26 -1.70 23.03 3.41
C ARG A 26 -0.49 23.18 2.50
N LEU A 27 -0.43 22.39 1.43
CA LEU A 27 0.64 22.45 0.43
C LEU A 27 0.36 23.48 -0.67
N GLY A 28 -0.87 24.02 -0.75
CA GLY A 28 -1.28 24.94 -1.80
C GLY A 28 -1.26 24.30 -3.20
N TYR A 29 -1.55 23.00 -3.30
CA TYR A 29 -1.56 22.30 -4.58
C TYR A 29 -2.95 22.30 -5.21
N ASP A 30 -3.08 22.80 -6.44
CA ASP A 30 -4.35 22.74 -7.19
C ASP A 30 -4.69 21.32 -7.70
N GLN A 31 -3.66 20.47 -7.86
CA GLN A 31 -3.83 19.14 -8.45
C GLN A 31 -3.55 18.03 -7.43
N PRO A 32 -4.49 17.09 -7.22
CA PRO A 32 -4.33 16.00 -6.26
C PRO A 32 -3.14 15.08 -6.61
N SER A 33 -2.80 14.95 -7.90
CA SER A 33 -1.63 14.19 -8.33
C SER A 33 -0.32 14.70 -7.72
N LYS A 34 -0.18 16.01 -7.52
CA LYS A 34 1.02 16.61 -6.90
C LYS A 34 1.08 16.32 -5.40
N ALA A 35 -0.06 16.37 -4.71
CA ALA A 35 -0.17 16.00 -3.30
C ALA A 35 0.19 14.52 -3.08
N ILE A 36 -0.29 13.62 -3.95
CA ILE A 36 0.07 12.19 -3.93
C ILE A 36 1.57 12.01 -4.16
N GLU A 37 2.15 12.71 -5.14
CA GLU A 37 3.59 12.60 -5.42
C GLU A 37 4.43 13.10 -4.23
N TRP A 38 4.01 14.18 -3.58
CA TRP A 38 4.64 14.68 -2.36
C TRP A 38 4.55 13.66 -1.21
N LEU A 39 3.36 13.07 -1.00
CA LEU A 39 3.15 12.02 0.00
C LEU A 39 4.08 10.83 -0.25
N LEU A 40 4.19 10.39 -1.50
CA LEU A 40 5.07 9.30 -1.88
C LEU A 40 6.53 9.65 -1.58
N LYS A 41 6.98 10.86 -1.91
CA LYS A 41 8.34 11.35 -1.60
C LYS A 41 8.62 11.38 -0.10
N LYS A 42 7.65 11.79 0.72
CA LYS A 42 7.76 11.80 2.20
C LYS A 42 7.72 10.41 2.81
N ALA A 43 7.01 9.46 2.19
CA ALA A 43 6.91 8.08 2.65
C ALA A 43 8.10 7.18 2.24
N LYS A 44 8.90 7.59 1.23
CA LYS A 44 10.13 6.86 0.82
C LYS A 44 11.01 6.38 1.98
N PRO A 45 11.43 7.23 2.94
CA PRO A 45 12.27 6.77 4.04
C PRO A 45 11.61 5.65 4.86
N ALA A 46 10.30 5.74 5.13
CA ALA A 46 9.58 4.70 5.85
C ALA A 46 9.47 3.39 5.05
N ILE A 47 9.36 3.48 3.70
CA ILE A 47 9.37 2.31 2.81
C ILE A 47 10.77 1.68 2.77
N ASP A 48 11.82 2.50 2.73
CA ASP A 48 13.21 2.05 2.71
C ASP A 48 13.60 1.37 4.04
N GLU A 49 13.08 1.86 5.18
CA GLU A 49 13.18 1.20 6.48
C GLU A 49 12.44 -0.15 6.51
N LEU A 50 11.23 -0.22 5.92
CA LEU A 50 10.47 -1.48 5.84
C LEU A 50 11.17 -2.55 5.00
N ASN A 51 11.85 -2.15 3.91
CA ASN A 51 12.62 -3.08 3.07
C ASN A 51 13.90 -3.59 3.76
N GLN A 52 14.38 -2.91 4.80
CA GLN A 52 15.51 -3.36 5.63
C GLN A 52 15.08 -4.31 6.73
N LEU A 53 13.78 -4.40 7.04
CA LEU A 53 13.28 -5.40 7.95
C LEU A 53 13.39 -6.77 7.26
N PRO A 54 14.10 -7.76 7.84
CA PRO A 54 14.03 -9.12 7.33
C PRO A 54 12.55 -9.53 7.30
N PRO A 55 12.08 -10.21 6.24
CA PRO A 55 10.72 -10.71 6.22
C PRO A 55 10.51 -11.48 7.51
N ALA A 56 9.61 -10.98 8.36
CA ALA A 56 9.25 -11.66 9.59
C ALA A 56 8.99 -13.12 9.21
N PRO A 57 9.55 -14.11 9.94
CA PRO A 57 9.27 -15.50 9.65
C PRO A 57 7.79 -15.71 9.99
N LEU A 58 6.92 -15.48 9.00
CA LEU A 58 5.58 -16.03 9.00
C LEU A 58 5.77 -17.53 8.86
N SER A 59 5.89 -18.16 10.03
CA SER A 59 5.63 -19.57 10.25
C SER A 59 4.23 -19.88 9.72
N ILE A 60 4.15 -20.21 8.44
CA ILE A 60 3.06 -20.97 7.84
C ILE A 60 3.67 -22.34 7.51
N GLY A 61 4.15 -22.98 8.57
CA GLY A 61 4.51 -24.38 8.62
C GLY A 61 3.59 -25.06 9.61
N CYS A 62 2.37 -25.39 9.18
CA CYS A 62 1.62 -26.45 9.83
C CYS A 62 1.03 -27.33 8.74
N ALA A 63 1.87 -28.25 8.28
CA ALA A 63 1.45 -29.44 7.59
C ALA A 63 0.46 -30.20 8.49
N SER A 64 -0.81 -30.22 8.12
CA SER A 64 -1.74 -31.25 8.57
C SER A 64 -1.91 -32.23 7.43
N SER A 65 -1.06 -33.26 7.44
CA SER A 65 -1.28 -34.50 6.72
C SER A 65 -2.56 -35.16 7.23
N ILE A 66 -3.62 -35.16 6.42
CA ILE A 66 -4.73 -36.10 6.58
C ILE A 66 -4.80 -36.91 5.28
N THR A 67 -4.56 -38.20 5.44
CA THR A 67 -4.35 -39.24 4.42
C THR A 67 -5.64 -39.59 3.66
N PRO A 68 -5.55 -40.15 2.43
CA PRO A 68 -6.72 -40.67 1.75
C PRO A 68 -7.10 -42.03 2.37
N SER A 69 -8.23 -42.07 3.08
CA SER A 69 -8.85 -43.34 3.49
C SER A 69 -9.59 -43.93 2.28
N LYS A 70 -9.22 -45.15 1.95
CA LYS A 70 -9.79 -45.99 0.91
C LYS A 70 -10.89 -46.84 1.56
N ASP A 71 -12.14 -46.62 1.15
CA ASP A 71 -13.20 -47.62 1.07
C ASP A 71 -14.11 -47.25 -0.11
#